data_AF-A0A9E5DNW2-F1
#
_entry.id   AF-A0A9E5DNW2-F1
#
_cell.length_a   1.000
_cell.length_b   1.000
_cell.length_c   1.000
_cell.angle_alpha   90.00
_cell.angle_beta   90.00
_cell.angle_gamma   90.00
#
_symmetry.space_group_name_H-M   'P 1'
#
loop_
_entity.id
_entity.type
_entity.pdbx_description
1 polymer ?
#
loop_
_entity_poly.entity_id
_entity_poly.type
_entity_poly.pdbx_seq_one_letter_code
_entity_poly.pdbx_strand_id
1 'polypeptide(L)'
;MIFCPKCGKENNEEAKFCQYCGTKLTSLENKKPAQKRLQAEKIWIEKCPVCGEGPLVYHDHKGMLGLTTIHICECERCGSTFKKKGKNYQLTRVTDKSNHVWQEYGKQVLAEREWINIANGGISDAKQQEQDINSWLVDASHGKVTFADTNSPVILKKNERAFLFWSDIALWEPRVVRQTRGSYGGQTFRAAKGISFKVGNFSSHSESHEELRTVDQGMLTLTNKRLVFTGSKRTNNIDLRKIISIEPYRDGIASRRENKQKTEYFIGINRVNINISSNGHEYAIPVSGIVLKCIIEGLIKQL
;
A
#
# COMPACT_ATOMS: atom_id res chain seq x y z
N MET A 1 -23.23 -39.17 35.10
CA MET A 1 -24.02 -40.41 35.03
C MET A 1 -25.27 -40.22 34.16
N ILE A 2 -25.89 -41.29 33.67
CA ILE A 2 -27.17 -41.22 32.94
C ILE A 2 -28.24 -42.09 33.62
N PHE A 3 -29.45 -41.55 33.83
CA PHE A 3 -30.57 -42.28 34.40
C PHE A 3 -31.42 -42.91 33.30
N CYS A 4 -31.81 -44.18 33.48
CA CYS A 4 -32.62 -44.87 32.51
C CYS A 4 -34.04 -44.27 32.44
N PRO A 5 -34.52 -43.82 31.27
CA PRO A 5 -35.85 -43.20 31.16
C PRO A 5 -37.01 -44.18 31.38
N LYS A 6 -36.74 -45.50 31.32
CA LYS A 6 -37.77 -46.53 31.54
C LYS A 6 -37.88 -46.98 33.00
N CYS A 7 -36.75 -47.15 33.69
CA CYS A 7 -36.73 -47.76 35.03
C CYS A 7 -36.12 -46.87 36.12
N GLY A 8 -35.66 -45.66 35.78
CA GLY A 8 -35.13 -44.68 36.73
C GLY A 8 -33.78 -45.04 37.36
N LYS A 9 -33.20 -46.21 37.08
CA LYS A 9 -31.90 -46.61 37.64
C LYS A 9 -30.73 -45.90 36.97
N GLU A 10 -29.70 -45.63 37.77
CA GLU A 10 -28.48 -44.97 37.35
C GLU A 10 -27.56 -45.91 36.55
N ASN A 11 -26.97 -45.38 35.49
CA ASN A 11 -26.01 -46.06 34.63
C ASN A 11 -24.78 -45.17 34.37
N ASN A 12 -23.68 -45.79 33.95
CA ASN A 12 -22.49 -45.09 33.46
C ASN A 12 -22.85 -44.21 32.24
N GLU A 13 -22.24 -43.02 32.11
CA GLU A 13 -22.49 -42.08 31.00
C GLU A 13 -22.24 -42.67 29.60
N GLU A 14 -21.32 -43.61 29.48
CA GLU A 14 -20.98 -44.27 28.21
C GLU A 14 -21.85 -45.51 27.92
N ALA A 15 -22.75 -45.90 28.83
CA ALA A 15 -23.59 -47.07 28.66
C ALA A 15 -24.60 -46.88 27.52
N LYS A 16 -24.54 -47.72 26.49
CA LYS A 16 -25.47 -47.70 25.34
C LYS A 16 -26.85 -48.29 25.66
N PHE A 17 -26.94 -49.12 26.69
CA PHE A 17 -28.17 -49.75 27.17
C PHE A 17 -28.16 -49.80 28.70
N CYS A 18 -29.35 -49.73 29.30
CA CYS A 18 -29.53 -49.83 30.74
C CYS A 18 -29.17 -51.23 31.21
N GLN A 19 -28.19 -51.33 32.11
CA GLN A 19 -27.71 -52.61 32.63
C GLN A 19 -28.76 -53.41 33.43
N TYR A 20 -29.85 -52.75 33.82
CA TYR A 20 -30.91 -53.37 34.64
C TYR A 20 -32.16 -53.79 33.87
N CYS A 21 -32.47 -53.13 32.75
CA CYS A 21 -33.72 -53.39 32.02
C CYS A 21 -33.57 -53.47 30.50
N GLY A 22 -32.34 -53.37 29.99
CA GLY A 22 -32.02 -53.48 28.56
C GLY A 22 -32.48 -52.31 27.69
N THR A 23 -33.07 -51.26 28.25
CA THR A 23 -33.54 -50.10 27.48
C THR A 23 -32.35 -49.31 26.91
N LYS A 24 -32.37 -48.99 25.62
CA LYS A 24 -31.32 -48.20 24.98
C LYS A 24 -31.23 -46.82 25.62
N LEU A 25 -30.01 -46.45 26.03
CA LEU A 25 -29.69 -45.15 26.60
C LEU A 25 -29.05 -44.33 25.49
N THR A 26 -29.76 -43.33 25.00
CA THR A 26 -29.23 -42.43 23.98
C THR A 26 -28.31 -41.41 24.63
N SER A 27 -26.99 -41.52 24.41
CA SER A 27 -26.07 -40.44 24.72
C SER A 27 -26.48 -39.20 23.92
N LEU A 28 -26.58 -38.05 24.58
CA LEU A 28 -26.76 -36.76 23.90
C LEU A 28 -25.43 -36.33 23.26
N GLU A 29 -24.83 -37.19 22.43
CA GLU A 29 -23.69 -36.82 21.60
C GLU A 29 -24.22 -36.19 20.30
N ASN A 30 -24.10 -34.86 20.25
CA ASN A 30 -23.89 -34.06 19.06
C ASN A 30 -24.80 -34.35 17.85
N LYS A 31 -26.07 -33.99 17.98
CA LYS A 31 -26.81 -33.39 16.85
C LYS A 31 -26.78 -31.86 16.95
N LYS A 32 -25.60 -31.25 16.81
CA LYS A 32 -25.54 -29.88 16.26
C LYS A 32 -25.68 -30.03 14.75
N PRO A 33 -26.69 -29.42 14.11
CA PRO A 33 -27.03 -29.75 12.74
C PRO A 33 -25.91 -29.26 11.81
N ALA A 34 -25.44 -30.14 10.92
CA ALA A 34 -24.57 -29.80 9.81
C ALA A 34 -25.13 -28.63 8.97
N GLN A 35 -26.45 -28.40 9.01
CA GLN A 35 -27.11 -27.21 8.44
C GLN A 35 -26.63 -25.89 9.02
N LYS A 36 -26.27 -25.80 10.31
CA LYS A 36 -25.77 -24.55 10.92
C LYS A 36 -24.32 -24.23 10.50
N ARG A 37 -23.55 -25.25 10.10
CA ARG A 37 -22.18 -25.12 9.60
C ARG A 37 -22.15 -24.82 8.08
N LEU A 38 -23.11 -25.35 7.32
CA LEU A 38 -23.37 -24.98 5.92
C LEU A 38 -24.03 -23.59 5.76
N GLN A 39 -24.77 -23.12 6.76
CA GLN A 39 -25.35 -21.76 6.77
C GLN A 39 -24.33 -20.67 7.14
N ALA A 40 -23.19 -21.02 7.75
CA ALA A 40 -22.14 -20.05 8.08
C ALA A 40 -21.24 -19.70 6.89
N GLU A 41 -21.28 -20.47 5.80
CA GLU A 41 -20.58 -20.18 4.53
C GLU A 41 -21.43 -19.31 3.58
N LYS A 42 -22.46 -18.65 4.10
CA LYS A 42 -23.39 -17.83 3.34
C LYS A 42 -23.69 -16.49 4.02
N ILE A 43 -23.67 -15.32 3.40
CA ILE A 43 -23.21 -14.89 2.09
C ILE A 43 -23.17 -13.32 2.15
N TRP A 44 -22.11 -12.62 1.73
CA TRP A 44 -22.06 -11.18 1.38
C TRP A 44 -23.03 -10.62 0.31
N ILE A 45 -24.16 -11.28 0.06
CA ILE A 45 -25.07 -10.97 -1.06
C ILE A 45 -26.34 -10.24 -0.66
N GLU A 46 -26.56 -9.94 0.61
CA GLU A 46 -27.83 -9.34 1.05
C GLU A 46 -28.07 -7.96 0.43
N LYS A 47 -26.99 -7.32 -0.03
CA LYS A 47 -27.02 -6.00 -0.66
C LYS A 47 -26.02 -5.95 -1.81
N CYS A 48 -26.51 -5.67 -3.01
CA CYS A 48 -25.66 -5.58 -4.20
C CYS A 48 -24.72 -4.37 -4.13
N PRO A 49 -23.40 -4.55 -4.35
CA PRO A 49 -22.45 -3.43 -4.39
C PRO A 49 -22.75 -2.39 -5.48
N VAL A 50 -23.39 -2.78 -6.58
CA VAL A 50 -23.63 -1.90 -7.74
C VAL A 50 -24.88 -1.04 -7.59
N CYS A 51 -25.99 -1.61 -7.09
CA CYS A 51 -27.26 -0.90 -6.96
C CYS A 51 -27.64 -0.57 -5.50
N GLY A 52 -26.84 -1.01 -4.52
CA GLY A 52 -27.05 -0.73 -3.10
C GLY A 52 -28.31 -1.33 -2.48
N GLU A 53 -28.98 -2.27 -3.12
CA GLU A 53 -30.26 -2.79 -2.61
C GLU A 53 -30.47 -4.28 -2.90
N GLY A 54 -30.51 -4.68 -4.18
CA GLY A 54 -30.94 -6.04 -4.55
C GLY A 54 -30.03 -7.15 -4.02
N PRO A 55 -30.59 -8.29 -3.61
CA PRO A 55 -29.78 -9.44 -3.20
C PRO A 55 -29.06 -10.04 -4.42
N LEU A 56 -27.94 -10.75 -4.21
CA LEU A 56 -27.33 -11.56 -5.27
C LEU A 56 -27.55 -13.06 -5.09
N VAL A 57 -27.87 -13.75 -6.17
CA VAL A 57 -28.10 -15.21 -6.19
C VAL A 57 -26.89 -15.93 -6.79
N TYR A 58 -26.53 -17.07 -6.21
CA TYR A 58 -25.43 -17.91 -6.70
C TYR A 58 -25.89 -18.83 -7.83
N HIS A 59 -25.09 -18.87 -8.88
CA HIS A 59 -25.24 -19.74 -10.03
C HIS A 59 -23.92 -20.46 -10.32
N ASP A 60 -24.02 -21.77 -10.58
CA ASP A 60 -22.91 -22.59 -11.04
C ASP A 60 -23.05 -22.83 -12.54
N HIS A 61 -22.02 -22.48 -13.30
CA HIS A 61 -21.98 -22.65 -14.75
C HIS A 61 -20.87 -23.63 -15.13
N LYS A 62 -21.12 -24.47 -16.13
CA LYS A 62 -20.08 -25.28 -16.76
C LYS A 62 -19.17 -24.37 -17.60
N GLY A 63 -17.89 -24.35 -17.26
CA GLY A 63 -16.83 -23.61 -17.95
C GLY A 63 -16.29 -24.35 -19.17
N MET A 64 -15.02 -24.10 -19.50
CA MET A 64 -14.37 -24.59 -20.71
C MET A 64 -14.54 -26.11 -20.86
N LEU A 65 -15.21 -26.53 -21.95
CA LEU A 65 -15.49 -27.93 -22.30
C LEU A 65 -16.17 -28.76 -21.19
N GLY A 66 -16.82 -28.12 -20.21
CA GLY A 66 -17.45 -28.81 -19.08
C GLY A 66 -16.49 -29.36 -18.03
N LEU A 67 -15.19 -29.04 -18.13
CA LEU A 67 -14.14 -29.52 -17.22
C LEU A 67 -13.98 -28.67 -15.96
N THR A 68 -14.62 -27.51 -15.91
CA THR A 68 -14.50 -26.56 -14.80
C THR A 68 -15.87 -26.04 -14.39
N THR A 69 -16.08 -25.81 -13.11
CA THR A 69 -17.26 -25.11 -12.59
C THR A 69 -16.91 -23.64 -12.36
N ILE A 70 -17.74 -22.74 -12.86
CA ILE A 70 -17.63 -21.31 -12.65
C ILE A 70 -18.74 -20.88 -11.69
N HIS A 71 -18.35 -20.30 -10.56
CA HIS A 71 -19.28 -19.76 -9.58
C HIS A 71 -19.53 -18.27 -9.87
N ILE A 72 -20.78 -17.90 -10.07
CA ILE A 72 -21.23 -16.52 -10.36
C ILE A 72 -22.28 -16.11 -9.34
N CYS A 73 -22.19 -14.87 -8.82
CA CYS A 73 -23.26 -14.23 -8.07
C CYS A 73 -23.93 -13.18 -8.96
N GLU A 74 -25.25 -13.22 -9.12
CA GLU A 74 -26.00 -12.29 -9.96
C GLU A 74 -27.04 -11.51 -9.13
N CYS A 75 -27.04 -10.18 -9.24
CA CYS A 75 -28.03 -9.35 -8.56
C CYS A 75 -29.41 -9.45 -9.22
N GLU A 76 -30.43 -9.80 -8.45
CA GLU A 76 -31.81 -9.95 -8.96
C GLU A 76 -32.45 -8.63 -9.38
N ARG A 77 -31.94 -7.50 -8.90
CA ARG A 77 -32.50 -6.16 -9.19
C ARG A 77 -31.85 -5.50 -10.40
N CYS A 78 -30.52 -5.48 -10.48
CA CYS A 78 -29.79 -4.74 -11.51
C CYS A 78 -29.07 -5.63 -12.53
N GLY A 79 -29.06 -6.95 -12.32
CA GLY A 79 -28.40 -7.91 -13.22
C GLY A 79 -26.88 -7.85 -13.21
N SER A 80 -26.26 -7.14 -12.26
CA SER A 80 -24.80 -7.15 -12.12
C SER A 80 -24.31 -8.54 -11.72
N THR A 81 -23.16 -8.96 -12.25
CA THR A 81 -22.61 -10.30 -12.00
C THR A 81 -21.21 -10.24 -11.42
N PHE A 82 -20.93 -11.12 -10.47
CA PHE A 82 -19.66 -11.25 -9.78
C PHE A 82 -19.15 -12.67 -9.94
N LYS A 83 -17.97 -12.83 -10.53
CA LYS A 83 -17.34 -14.14 -10.72
C LYS A 83 -16.39 -14.46 -9.57
N LYS A 84 -16.52 -15.64 -8.97
CA LYS A 84 -15.59 -16.12 -7.94
C LYS A 84 -14.21 -16.40 -8.53
N LYS A 85 -13.17 -15.99 -7.80
CA LYS A 85 -11.74 -16.13 -8.11
C LYS A 85 -11.02 -16.55 -6.83
N GLY A 86 -10.92 -17.85 -6.59
CA GLY A 86 -10.42 -18.38 -5.32
C GLY A 86 -11.38 -18.04 -4.16
N LYS A 87 -10.88 -17.32 -3.16
CA LYS A 87 -11.69 -16.80 -2.02
C LYS A 87 -12.32 -15.42 -2.30
N ASN A 88 -11.97 -14.80 -3.43
CA ASN A 88 -12.34 -13.44 -3.78
C ASN A 88 -13.34 -13.42 -4.94
N TYR A 89 -13.86 -12.24 -5.27
CA TYR A 89 -14.85 -12.05 -6.33
C TYR A 89 -14.50 -10.85 -7.20
N GLN A 90 -14.81 -10.96 -8.48
CA GLN A 90 -14.60 -9.92 -9.49
C GLN A 90 -15.95 -9.52 -10.09
N LEU A 91 -16.28 -8.24 -10.09
CA LEU A 91 -17.41 -7.71 -10.82
C LEU A 91 -17.15 -7.88 -12.33
N THR A 92 -17.97 -8.65 -13.04
CA THR A 92 -17.75 -9.02 -14.45
C THR A 92 -18.79 -8.47 -15.41
N ARG A 93 -19.98 -8.10 -14.92
CA ARG A 93 -21.04 -7.52 -15.75
C ARG A 93 -21.80 -6.46 -14.95
N VAL A 94 -22.08 -5.34 -15.60
CA VAL A 94 -23.08 -4.35 -15.20
C VAL A 94 -23.87 -3.93 -16.43
N THR A 95 -25.12 -3.53 -16.25
CA THR A 95 -25.96 -2.98 -17.33
C THR A 95 -25.48 -1.58 -17.73
N ASP A 96 -25.27 -0.71 -16.75
CA ASP A 96 -24.74 0.63 -16.95
C ASP A 96 -23.23 0.66 -16.66
N LYS A 97 -22.42 0.79 -17.72
CA LYS A 97 -20.96 0.89 -17.60
C LYS A 97 -20.49 2.24 -17.06
N SER A 98 -21.34 3.26 -17.00
CA SER A 98 -20.98 4.55 -16.37
C SER A 98 -21.06 4.51 -14.85
N ASN A 99 -21.65 3.44 -14.28
CA ASN A 99 -21.75 3.24 -12.83
C ASN A 99 -20.37 3.30 -12.16
N HIS A 100 -20.29 4.06 -11.07
CA HIS A 100 -19.04 4.30 -10.33
C HIS A 100 -18.37 3.01 -9.86
N VAL A 101 -19.13 2.04 -9.34
CA VAL A 101 -18.59 0.77 -8.83
C VAL A 101 -17.95 -0.04 -9.95
N TRP A 102 -18.50 0.03 -11.16
CA TRP A 102 -17.89 -0.59 -12.34
C TRP A 102 -16.60 0.13 -12.77
N GLN A 103 -16.65 1.46 -12.85
CA GLN A 103 -15.49 2.27 -13.27
C GLN A 103 -14.31 2.08 -12.32
N GLU A 104 -14.55 2.05 -11.01
CA GLU A 104 -13.50 1.87 -10.00
C GLU A 104 -13.07 0.40 -9.86
N TYR A 105 -14.03 -0.53 -9.72
CA TYR A 105 -13.74 -1.90 -9.24
C TYR A 105 -13.94 -3.01 -10.27
N GLY A 106 -14.48 -2.74 -11.47
CA GLY A 106 -14.83 -3.76 -12.47
C GLY A 106 -13.65 -4.62 -12.97
N LYS A 107 -12.40 -4.18 -12.78
CA LYS A 107 -11.19 -4.94 -13.13
C LYS A 107 -10.54 -5.63 -11.94
N GLN A 108 -11.06 -5.43 -10.73
CA GLN A 108 -10.43 -5.84 -9.50
C GLN A 108 -10.99 -7.16 -8.98
N VAL A 109 -10.15 -7.91 -8.27
CA VAL A 109 -10.52 -9.15 -7.58
C VAL A 109 -10.46 -8.87 -6.09
N LEU A 110 -11.61 -8.56 -5.48
CA LEU A 110 -11.71 -8.10 -4.10
C LEU A 110 -12.22 -9.19 -3.18
N ALA A 111 -11.85 -9.09 -1.90
CA ALA A 111 -12.35 -9.99 -0.88
C ALA A 111 -13.86 -9.78 -0.63
N GLU A 112 -14.51 -10.81 -0.12
CA GLU A 112 -15.91 -10.77 0.29
C GLU A 112 -16.24 -9.55 1.18
N ARG A 113 -15.43 -9.32 2.22
CA ARG A 113 -15.61 -8.19 3.14
C ARG A 113 -15.53 -6.82 2.48
N GLU A 114 -14.74 -6.67 1.42
CA GLU A 114 -14.59 -5.40 0.71
C GLU A 114 -15.85 -5.10 -0.11
N TRP A 115 -16.43 -6.11 -0.75
CA TRP A 115 -17.71 -5.95 -1.43
C TRP A 115 -18.85 -5.62 -0.47
N ILE A 116 -18.86 -6.21 0.74
CA ILE A 116 -19.81 -5.81 1.80
C ILE A 116 -19.63 -4.33 2.14
N ASN A 117 -18.37 -3.88 2.30
CA ASN A 117 -18.11 -2.47 2.61
C ASN A 117 -18.61 -1.55 1.49
N ILE A 118 -18.30 -1.88 0.24
CA ILE A 118 -18.74 -1.12 -0.94
C ILE A 118 -20.28 -1.08 -1.05
N ALA A 119 -20.96 -2.19 -0.81
CA ALA A 119 -22.43 -2.23 -0.80
C ALA A 119 -23.06 -1.36 0.29
N ASN A 120 -22.31 -1.07 1.36
CA ASN A 120 -22.72 -0.20 2.46
C ASN A 120 -22.24 1.24 2.30
N GLY A 121 -21.73 1.62 1.13
CA GLY A 121 -21.27 2.98 0.83
C GLY A 121 -19.82 3.25 1.22
N GLY A 122 -19.09 2.23 1.68
CA GLY A 122 -17.65 2.28 1.89
C GLY A 122 -16.85 2.03 0.60
N ILE A 123 -15.57 1.72 0.76
CA ILE A 123 -14.61 1.51 -0.34
C ILE A 123 -13.75 0.27 -0.10
N SER A 124 -13.04 -0.20 -1.13
CA SER A 124 -12.04 -1.29 -0.99
C SER A 124 -10.90 -0.88 -0.06
N ASP A 125 -10.18 -1.85 0.50
CA ASP A 125 -9.04 -1.57 1.40
C ASP A 125 -7.94 -0.79 0.69
N ALA A 126 -7.64 -1.16 -0.57
CA ALA A 126 -6.63 -0.48 -1.37
C ALA A 126 -6.99 0.99 -1.60
N LYS A 127 -8.27 1.30 -1.82
CA LYS A 127 -8.77 2.66 -1.98
C LYS A 127 -8.76 3.44 -0.66
N GLN A 128 -9.10 2.78 0.45
CA GLN A 128 -8.99 3.38 1.78
C GLN A 128 -7.55 3.75 2.11
N GLN A 129 -6.60 2.84 1.86
CA GLN A 129 -5.18 3.09 2.01
C GLN A 129 -4.70 4.26 1.13
N GLU A 130 -5.14 4.32 -0.13
CA GLU A 130 -4.81 5.43 -1.04
C GLU A 130 -5.31 6.78 -0.47
N GLN A 131 -6.56 6.86 -0.03
CA GLN A 131 -7.13 8.07 0.56
C GLN A 131 -6.44 8.50 1.85
N ASP A 132 -6.15 7.54 2.73
CA ASP A 132 -5.50 7.80 4.02
C ASP A 132 -4.06 8.30 3.83
N ILE A 133 -3.29 7.69 2.90
CA ILE A 133 -1.95 8.15 2.52
C ILE A 133 -2.03 9.56 1.94
N ASN A 134 -2.98 9.84 1.04
CA ASN A 134 -3.13 11.15 0.44
C ASN A 134 -3.48 12.23 1.49
N SER A 135 -4.37 11.92 2.43
CA SER A 135 -4.69 12.79 3.56
C SER A 135 -3.46 13.08 4.41
N TRP A 136 -2.69 12.04 4.75
CA TRP A 136 -1.46 12.18 5.50
C TRP A 136 -0.40 13.02 4.76
N LEU A 137 -0.25 12.86 3.44
CA LEU A 137 0.67 13.67 2.63
C LEU A 137 0.29 15.15 2.64
N VAL A 138 -1.01 15.46 2.58
CA VAL A 138 -1.51 16.83 2.72
C VAL A 138 -1.13 17.37 4.09
N ASP A 139 -1.43 16.65 5.19
CA ASP A 139 -1.08 17.09 6.54
C ASP A 139 0.43 17.24 6.74
N ALA A 140 1.22 16.34 6.15
CA ALA A 140 2.67 16.40 6.17
C ALA A 140 3.18 17.68 5.51
N SER A 141 2.72 18.00 4.30
CA SER A 141 3.07 19.23 3.58
C SER A 141 2.63 20.53 4.27
N HIS A 142 1.71 20.45 5.24
CA HIS A 142 1.26 21.58 6.05
C HIS A 142 1.93 21.65 7.42
N GLY A 143 2.86 20.73 7.72
CA GLY A 143 3.53 20.68 9.02
C GLY A 143 2.57 20.31 10.15
N LYS A 144 1.54 19.49 9.88
CA LYS A 144 0.58 19.02 10.89
C LYS A 144 0.93 17.64 11.45
N VAL A 145 1.88 16.94 10.81
CA VAL A 145 2.36 15.64 11.27
C VAL A 145 3.54 15.83 12.23
N THR A 146 3.65 14.93 13.20
CA THR A 146 4.76 14.88 14.15
C THR A 146 5.65 13.67 13.86
N PHE A 147 6.95 13.84 14.11
CA PHE A 147 7.93 12.76 13.99
C PHE A 147 8.52 12.48 15.36
N ALA A 148 8.75 11.19 15.64
CA ALA A 148 9.55 10.77 16.77
C ALA A 148 11.01 11.16 16.54
N ASP A 149 11.69 11.52 17.62
CA ASP A 149 13.13 11.78 17.57
C ASP A 149 13.88 10.46 17.35
N THR A 150 14.92 10.51 16.52
CA THR A 150 15.81 9.38 16.30
C THR A 150 17.24 9.73 16.70
N ASN A 151 18.06 8.70 16.95
CA ASN A 151 19.49 8.87 17.14
C ASN A 151 20.08 9.47 15.86
N SER A 152 20.67 10.65 16.00
CA SER A 152 21.21 11.36 14.87
C SER A 152 22.61 10.86 14.54
N PRO A 153 22.88 10.50 13.28
CA PRO A 153 24.23 10.16 12.85
C PRO A 153 25.08 11.41 12.56
N VAL A 154 24.50 12.61 12.69
CA VAL A 154 25.21 13.91 12.60
C VAL A 154 25.09 14.68 13.92
N ILE A 155 26.09 15.51 14.23
CA ILE A 155 26.06 16.36 15.42
C ILE A 155 24.92 17.38 15.30
N LEU A 156 23.97 17.34 16.23
CA LEU A 156 22.82 18.23 16.31
C LEU A 156 23.19 19.56 16.98
N LYS A 157 22.70 20.67 16.42
CA LYS A 157 22.80 22.00 17.03
C LYS A 157 21.74 22.19 18.11
N LYS A 158 21.84 23.28 18.89
CA LYS A 158 20.81 23.65 19.87
C LYS A 158 19.41 23.67 19.23
N ASN A 159 18.45 23.00 19.88
CA ASN A 159 17.06 22.84 19.42
C ASN A 159 16.92 22.20 18.02
N GLU A 160 17.90 21.41 17.60
CA GLU A 160 17.83 20.60 16.38
C GLU A 160 17.42 19.17 16.74
N ARG A 161 16.48 18.59 15.99
CA ARG A 161 15.93 17.25 16.18
C ARG A 161 16.08 16.48 14.87
N ALA A 162 16.64 15.27 14.93
CA ALA A 162 16.73 14.37 13.77
C ALA A 162 15.48 13.52 13.65
N PHE A 163 15.01 13.32 12.42
CA PHE A 163 13.78 12.57 12.15
C PHE A 163 14.04 11.32 11.31
N LEU A 164 14.83 11.44 10.23
CA LEU A 164 15.05 10.36 9.28
C LEU A 164 16.51 10.36 8.81
N PHE A 165 17.04 9.18 8.53
CA PHE A 165 18.30 9.03 7.84
C PHE A 165 18.28 7.81 6.91
N TRP A 166 19.09 7.87 5.86
CA TRP A 166 19.24 6.83 4.85
C TRP A 166 20.71 6.55 4.64
N SER A 167 21.09 5.28 4.61
CA SER A 167 22.40 4.83 4.13
C SER A 167 22.39 4.65 2.62
N ASP A 168 23.59 4.60 2.02
CA ASP A 168 23.80 4.24 0.61
C ASP A 168 23.05 5.11 -0.40
N ILE A 169 22.86 6.38 -0.07
CA ILE A 169 22.29 7.40 -0.95
C ILE A 169 23.34 7.85 -1.94
N ALA A 170 22.99 7.83 -3.22
CA ALA A 170 23.83 8.39 -4.27
C ALA A 170 23.53 9.89 -4.44
N LEU A 171 24.56 10.72 -4.35
CA LEU A 171 24.50 12.15 -4.66
C LEU A 171 24.90 12.35 -6.12
N TRP A 172 23.98 12.87 -6.95
CA TRP A 172 24.29 13.21 -8.34
C TRP A 172 24.24 14.73 -8.56
N GLU A 173 25.07 15.23 -9.48
CA GLU A 173 25.06 16.62 -9.93
C GLU A 173 25.30 16.69 -11.46
N PRO A 174 24.78 17.72 -12.15
CA PRO A 174 25.13 17.98 -13.54
C PRO A 174 26.63 18.26 -13.71
N ARG A 175 27.24 17.55 -14.67
CA ARG A 175 28.65 17.69 -15.06
C ARG A 175 28.74 17.87 -16.56
N VAL A 176 29.36 18.96 -16.99
CA VAL A 176 29.73 19.18 -18.39
C VAL A 176 30.73 18.11 -18.82
N VAL A 177 30.42 17.36 -19.86
CA VAL A 177 31.34 16.38 -20.44
C VAL A 177 32.07 17.02 -21.63
N ARG A 178 33.40 16.98 -21.61
CA ARG A 178 34.21 17.26 -22.80
C ARG A 178 34.51 15.92 -23.45
N GLN A 179 34.05 15.69 -24.67
CA GLN A 179 34.50 14.56 -25.49
C GLN A 179 35.94 14.84 -25.95
N THR A 180 36.92 14.59 -25.10
CA THR A 180 38.32 14.52 -25.56
C THR A 180 38.50 13.12 -26.13
N ARG A 181 38.74 13.01 -27.45
CA ARG A 181 39.20 11.78 -28.10
C ARG A 181 40.54 11.40 -27.47
N GLY A 182 40.49 10.59 -26.42
CA GLY A 182 41.65 10.16 -25.65
C GLY A 182 41.27 8.95 -24.82
N SER A 183 41.77 7.80 -25.25
CA SER A 183 41.60 6.50 -24.61
C SER A 183 41.93 6.54 -23.13
N TYR A 184 40.93 6.43 -22.24
CA TYR A 184 41.11 5.84 -20.90
C TYR A 184 39.77 5.38 -20.35
N GLY A 185 39.71 4.11 -19.96
CA GLY A 185 38.51 3.41 -19.54
C GLY A 185 37.92 3.99 -18.25
N GLY A 186 36.72 4.56 -18.37
CA GLY A 186 35.82 4.83 -17.25
C GLY A 186 34.47 4.22 -17.57
N GLN A 187 33.95 3.37 -16.69
CA GLN A 187 32.64 2.75 -16.90
C GLN A 187 31.56 3.82 -17.04
N THR A 188 30.92 3.86 -18.21
CA THR A 188 29.67 4.58 -18.42
C THR A 188 28.55 3.76 -17.78
N PHE A 189 28.09 4.20 -16.61
CA PHE A 189 26.83 3.69 -16.08
C PHE A 189 25.71 4.27 -16.94
N ARG A 190 25.23 3.46 -17.89
CA ARG A 190 23.91 3.70 -18.48
C ARG A 190 22.94 3.68 -17.31
N ALA A 191 22.24 4.80 -17.08
CA ALA A 191 21.13 4.87 -16.17
C ALA A 191 20.26 3.63 -16.41
N ALA A 192 20.20 2.74 -15.41
CA ALA A 192 19.54 1.46 -15.55
C ALA A 192 18.11 1.68 -16.04
N LYS A 193 17.70 0.85 -17.01
CA LYS A 193 16.35 0.78 -17.58
C LYS A 193 15.28 1.07 -16.51
N GLY A 194 14.59 2.21 -16.61
CA GLY A 194 13.44 2.52 -15.75
C GLY A 194 13.18 4.00 -15.47
N ILE A 195 14.12 4.91 -15.72
CA ILE A 195 13.94 6.35 -15.48
C ILE A 195 13.56 7.02 -16.79
N SER A 196 12.26 7.21 -17.03
CA SER A 196 11.77 7.99 -18.17
C SER A 196 11.81 9.47 -17.82
N PHE A 197 12.83 10.18 -18.28
CA PHE A 197 12.81 11.63 -18.37
C PHE A 197 11.84 12.02 -19.49
N LYS A 198 10.57 12.30 -19.18
CA LYS A 198 9.75 13.12 -20.08
C LYS A 198 10.15 14.57 -19.84
N VAL A 199 11.26 14.97 -20.46
CA VAL A 199 11.61 16.38 -20.67
C VAL A 199 10.85 16.80 -21.92
N GLY A 200 10.04 17.85 -21.80
CA GLY A 200 9.25 18.40 -22.91
C GLY A 200 10.12 18.78 -24.11
N ASN A 201 9.49 18.76 -25.29
CA ASN A 201 10.06 19.11 -26.59
C ASN A 201 10.94 20.37 -26.55
N PHE A 202 12.23 20.22 -26.82
CA PHE A 202 13.04 21.29 -27.38
C PHE A 202 14.10 20.69 -28.34
N SER A 203 14.12 21.23 -29.55
CA SER A 203 14.93 20.80 -30.70
C SER A 203 16.43 21.02 -30.51
N SER A 204 17.22 20.06 -31.00
CA SER A 204 18.68 19.98 -30.91
C SER A 204 19.45 21.07 -31.67
N HIS A 205 20.47 21.63 -31.01
CA HIS A 205 21.77 21.91 -31.64
C HIS A 205 22.88 21.39 -30.70
N SER A 206 23.97 20.88 -31.28
CA SER A 206 25.08 20.23 -30.58
C SER A 206 25.85 21.24 -29.72
N GLU A 207 25.56 21.27 -28.43
CA GLU A 207 26.26 22.05 -27.42
C GLU A 207 26.50 21.15 -26.20
N SER A 208 27.61 21.35 -25.49
CA SER A 208 28.09 20.50 -24.38
C SER A 208 26.96 19.86 -23.57
N HIS A 209 26.74 18.55 -23.73
CA HIS A 209 25.70 17.86 -22.98
C HIS A 209 26.11 17.81 -21.52
N GLU A 210 25.30 18.40 -20.63
CA GLU A 210 25.41 18.11 -19.20
C GLU A 210 24.92 16.69 -18.96
N GLU A 211 25.82 15.82 -18.48
CA GLU A 211 25.44 14.49 -17.99
C GLU A 211 25.27 14.56 -16.48
N LEU A 212 24.20 13.94 -15.98
CA LEU A 212 24.09 13.65 -14.55
C LEU A 212 25.11 12.58 -14.20
N ARG A 213 25.96 12.86 -13.20
CA ARG A 213 26.95 11.90 -12.71
C ARG A 213 26.83 11.74 -11.21
N THR A 214 27.01 10.50 -10.75
CA THR A 214 27.23 10.23 -9.33
C THR A 214 28.52 10.90 -8.89
N VAL A 215 28.38 11.84 -7.96
CA VAL A 215 29.50 12.57 -7.37
C VAL A 215 30.04 11.83 -6.16
N ASP A 216 29.15 11.24 -5.37
CA ASP A 216 29.49 10.51 -4.15
C ASP A 216 28.35 9.55 -3.75
N GLN A 217 28.65 8.68 -2.79
CA GLN A 217 27.67 7.82 -2.13
C GLN A 217 27.89 7.91 -0.63
N GLY A 218 26.80 7.97 0.13
CA GLY A 218 26.88 8.20 1.57
C GLY A 218 25.53 8.20 2.25
N MET A 219 25.48 8.90 3.36
CA MET A 219 24.31 8.97 4.22
C MET A 219 23.59 10.30 4.02
N LEU A 220 22.26 10.27 3.99
CA LEU A 220 21.40 11.45 4.00
C LEU A 220 20.68 11.50 5.34
N THR A 221 20.65 12.66 6.00
CA THR A 221 19.96 12.87 7.29
C THR A 221 19.06 14.07 7.19
N LEU A 222 17.80 13.92 7.57
CA LEU A 222 16.82 14.99 7.68
C LEU A 222 16.58 15.35 9.14
N THR A 223 16.73 16.65 9.45
CA THR A 223 16.41 17.24 10.74
C THR A 223 15.32 18.30 10.58
N ASN A 224 14.82 18.85 11.70
CA ASN A 224 13.92 20.00 11.66
C ASN A 224 14.57 21.29 11.10
N LYS A 225 15.89 21.33 10.88
CA LYS A 225 16.60 22.53 10.41
C LYS A 225 17.32 22.35 9.09
N ARG A 226 17.75 21.14 8.76
CA ARG A 226 18.58 20.89 7.57
C ARG A 226 18.46 19.48 7.02
N LEU A 227 18.73 19.38 5.73
CA LEU A 227 19.02 18.14 5.04
C LEU A 227 20.54 18.01 4.88
N VAL A 228 21.14 16.98 5.46
CA VAL A 228 22.58 16.79 5.51
C VAL A 228 22.98 15.52 4.78
N PHE A 229 23.79 15.65 3.74
CA PHE A 229 24.46 14.53 3.10
C PHE A 229 25.91 14.45 3.58
N THR A 230 26.33 13.25 4.02
CA THR A 230 27.70 12.93 4.40
C THR A 230 28.17 11.71 3.60
N GLY A 231 28.97 11.94 2.57
CA GLY A 231 29.63 10.89 1.81
C GLY A 231 31.14 10.89 2.01
N SER A 232 31.82 10.00 1.29
CA SER A 232 33.27 9.82 1.38
C SER A 232 34.09 10.99 0.80
N LYS A 233 33.50 11.76 -0.13
CA LYS A 233 34.15 12.82 -0.92
C LYS A 233 33.44 14.17 -0.80
N ARG A 234 32.17 14.18 -0.40
CA ARG A 234 31.31 15.35 -0.35
C ARG A 234 30.48 15.37 0.93
N THR A 235 30.34 16.57 1.46
CA THR A 235 29.40 16.89 2.53
C THR A 235 28.54 18.05 2.06
N ASN A 236 27.22 17.88 2.10
CA ASN A 236 26.27 18.90 1.70
C ASN A 236 25.37 19.19 2.90
N ASN A 237 25.41 20.41 3.41
CA ASN A 237 24.56 20.86 4.50
C ASN A 237 23.57 21.89 3.96
N ILE A 238 22.33 21.46 3.77
CA ILE A 238 21.26 22.25 3.19
C ILE A 238 20.35 22.73 4.32
N ASP A 239 20.46 24.00 4.70
CA ASP A 239 19.46 24.66 5.56
C ASP A 239 18.10 24.61 4.86
N LEU A 240 17.08 24.09 5.53
CA LEU A 240 15.76 23.92 4.91
C LEU A 240 15.18 25.25 4.43
N ARG A 241 15.49 26.37 5.11
CA ARG A 241 15.03 27.73 4.73
C ARG A 241 15.61 28.22 3.40
N LYS A 242 16.73 27.62 2.96
CA LYS A 242 17.39 27.99 1.70
C LYS A 242 16.93 27.15 0.52
N ILE A 243 16.05 26.16 0.74
CA ILE A 243 15.52 25.33 -0.33
C ILE A 243 14.54 26.18 -1.15
N ILE A 244 14.81 26.28 -2.45
CA ILE A 244 13.96 27.00 -3.41
C ILE A 244 12.92 26.06 -4.00
N SER A 245 13.32 24.83 -4.35
CA SER A 245 12.40 23.81 -4.85
C SER A 245 12.90 22.39 -4.60
N ILE A 246 11.94 21.48 -4.46
CA ILE A 246 12.15 20.04 -4.41
C ILE A 246 11.31 19.40 -5.50
N GLU A 247 11.97 18.69 -6.41
CA GLU A 247 11.31 17.89 -7.44
C GLU A 247 11.37 16.41 -7.02
N PRO A 248 10.20 15.74 -6.84
CA PRO A 248 10.16 14.38 -6.35
C PRO A 248 10.32 13.35 -7.48
N TYR A 249 11.03 12.26 -7.19
CA TYR A 249 11.12 11.08 -8.03
C TYR A 249 10.67 9.84 -7.24
N ARG A 250 10.50 8.70 -7.92
CA ARG A 250 10.07 7.45 -7.27
C ARG A 250 11.04 7.01 -6.16
N ASP A 251 12.33 7.17 -6.39
CA ASP A 251 13.42 6.69 -5.54
C ASP A 251 14.34 7.82 -5.05
N GLY A 252 13.97 9.08 -5.24
CA GLY A 252 14.85 10.20 -4.94
C GLY A 252 14.16 11.56 -4.95
N ILE A 253 14.95 12.59 -4.70
CA ILE A 253 14.56 14.00 -4.86
C ILE A 253 15.66 14.78 -5.57
N ALA A 254 15.28 15.82 -6.31
CA ALA A 254 16.19 16.88 -6.72
C ALA A 254 15.93 18.12 -5.87
N SER A 255 16.98 18.65 -5.24
CA SER A 255 16.95 19.87 -4.44
C SER A 255 17.64 21.01 -5.18
N ARG A 256 16.95 22.15 -5.28
CA ARG A 256 17.53 23.44 -5.67
C ARG A 256 17.49 24.38 -4.48
N ARG A 257 18.56 25.13 -4.26
CA ARG A 257 18.73 25.99 -3.09
C ARG A 257 19.47 27.27 -3.41
N GLU A 258 19.33 28.25 -2.54
CA GLU A 258 20.07 29.50 -2.63
C GLU A 258 21.59 29.27 -2.65
N ASN A 259 22.30 30.16 -3.34
CA ASN A 259 23.76 30.18 -3.42
C ASN A 259 24.37 28.88 -3.98
N LYS A 260 23.60 28.09 -4.73
CA LYS A 260 24.10 26.95 -5.49
C LYS A 260 23.38 26.85 -6.84
N GLN A 261 24.16 26.97 -7.92
CA GLN A 261 23.62 26.91 -9.29
C GLN A 261 23.23 25.49 -9.71
N LYS A 262 23.97 24.47 -9.25
CA LYS A 262 23.77 23.08 -9.65
C LYS A 262 22.74 22.38 -8.76
N THR A 263 21.72 21.80 -9.37
CA THR A 263 20.75 20.91 -8.72
C THR A 263 21.46 19.70 -8.09
N GLU A 264 21.08 19.37 -6.87
CA GLU A 264 21.59 18.22 -6.11
C GLU A 264 20.54 17.12 -6.11
N TYR A 265 20.88 15.93 -6.61
CA TYR A 265 19.97 14.79 -6.66
C TYR A 265 20.37 13.78 -5.59
N PHE A 266 19.41 13.33 -4.79
CA PHE A 266 19.59 12.31 -3.76
C PHE A 266 18.77 11.08 -4.12
N ILE A 267 19.44 10.00 -4.53
CA ILE A 267 18.80 8.79 -5.08
C ILE A 267 19.01 7.60 -4.12
N GLY A 268 17.97 6.79 -3.94
CA GLY A 268 17.94 5.60 -3.08
C GLY A 268 17.11 5.75 -1.80
N ILE A 269 16.29 6.81 -1.67
CA ILE A 269 15.55 7.11 -0.42
C ILE A 269 14.39 6.14 -0.14
N ASN A 270 13.89 5.45 -1.16
CA ASN A 270 12.75 4.53 -1.07
C ASN A 270 13.05 3.19 -0.37
N ARG A 271 14.22 3.06 0.27
CA ARG A 271 14.65 1.88 1.03
C ARG A 271 14.25 1.90 2.50
N VAL A 272 13.83 3.07 3.00
CA VAL A 272 13.36 3.25 4.37
C VAL A 272 11.85 3.38 4.36
N ASN A 273 11.17 2.66 5.25
CA ASN A 273 9.75 2.81 5.49
C ASN A 273 9.51 3.68 6.72
N ILE A 274 8.43 4.46 6.68
CA ILE A 274 7.89 5.18 7.84
C ILE A 274 6.50 4.64 8.16
N ASN A 275 6.17 4.63 9.45
CA ASN A 275 4.81 4.36 9.89
C ASN A 275 4.04 5.68 9.88
N ILE A 276 2.89 5.67 9.22
CA ILE A 276 1.97 6.80 9.18
C ILE A 276 0.63 6.39 9.77
N SER A 277 -0.06 7.36 10.37
CA SER A 277 -1.40 7.17 10.91
C SER A 277 -2.36 8.18 10.28
N SER A 278 -3.52 7.72 9.83
CA SER A 278 -4.57 8.58 9.28
C SER A 278 -5.92 7.93 9.53
N ASN A 279 -6.90 8.70 10.05
CA ASN A 279 -8.25 8.22 10.36
C ASN A 279 -8.29 6.95 11.24
N GLY A 280 -7.32 6.78 12.14
CA GLY A 280 -7.23 5.59 13.00
C GLY A 280 -6.62 4.35 12.35
N HIS A 281 -6.24 4.42 11.08
CA HIS A 281 -5.50 3.37 10.38
C HIS A 281 -4.00 3.66 10.39
N GLU A 282 -3.20 2.60 10.46
CA GLU A 282 -1.74 2.68 10.42
C GLU A 282 -1.17 1.97 9.18
N TYR A 283 -0.21 2.60 8.53
CA TYR A 283 0.44 2.07 7.33
C TYR A 283 1.95 2.24 7.40
N ALA A 284 2.69 1.20 7.02
CA ALA A 284 4.12 1.32 6.72
C ALA A 284 4.29 1.66 5.23
N ILE A 285 4.77 2.86 4.92
CA ILE A 285 4.98 3.32 3.55
C ILE A 285 6.46 3.60 3.26
N PRO A 286 6.97 3.30 2.05
CA PRO A 286 8.31 3.69 1.66
C PRO A 286 8.42 5.21 1.56
N VAL A 287 9.56 5.76 1.99
CA VAL A 287 9.85 7.18 1.77
C VAL A 287 10.21 7.42 0.31
N SER A 288 9.19 7.60 -0.52
CA SER A 288 9.34 8.06 -1.90
C SER A 288 9.72 9.55 -1.95
N GLY A 289 10.06 10.05 -3.14
CA GLY A 289 10.32 11.49 -3.32
C GLY A 289 9.13 12.36 -2.96
N ILE A 290 7.89 11.91 -3.24
CA ILE A 290 6.67 12.65 -2.87
C ILE A 290 6.56 12.73 -1.35
N VAL A 291 6.75 11.61 -0.65
CA VAL A 291 6.74 11.56 0.81
C VAL A 291 7.78 12.51 1.38
N LEU A 292 9.05 12.39 0.95
CA LEU A 292 10.13 13.22 1.47
C LEU A 292 9.91 14.72 1.18
N LYS A 293 9.41 15.06 -0.02
CA LYS A 293 9.05 16.43 -0.37
C LYS A 293 8.00 17.00 0.60
N CYS A 294 6.89 16.29 0.82
CA CYS A 294 5.84 16.73 1.73
C CYS A 294 6.38 16.92 3.16
N ILE A 295 7.22 16.00 3.64
CA ILE A 295 7.86 16.15 4.96
C ILE A 295 8.70 17.43 5.01
N ILE A 296 9.59 17.65 4.03
CA ILE A 296 10.45 18.82 4.01
C ILE A 296 9.64 20.12 3.90
N GLU A 297 8.61 20.17 3.07
CA GLU A 297 7.70 21.33 2.96
C GLU A 297 7.02 21.65 4.29
N GLY A 298 6.54 20.61 5.00
CA GLY A 298 5.96 20.76 6.34
C GLY A 298 6.95 21.30 7.36
N LEU A 299 8.18 20.77 7.38
CA LEU A 299 9.23 21.23 8.27
C LEU A 299 9.62 22.69 7.99
N ILE A 300 9.69 23.10 6.71
CA ILE A 300 9.94 24.49 6.32
C ILE A 300 8.84 25.41 6.86
N LYS A 301 7.57 25.00 6.80
CA LYS A 301 6.44 25.79 7.35
C LYS A 301 6.46 25.92 8.87
N GLN A 302 7.19 25.06 9.58
CA GLN A 302 7.33 25.10 11.03
C GLN A 302 8.55 25.90 11.52
N LEU A 303 9.43 26.36 10.62
CA LEU A 303 10.65 27.13 10.93
C LEU A 303 10.37 28.63 11.11
#